data_AF-A0A519YS88-F1
#
_entry.id   AF-A0A519YS88-F1
#
_cell.length_a   1.000
_cell.length_b   1.000
_cell.length_c   1.000
_cell.angle_alpha   90.00
_cell.angle_beta   90.00
_cell.angle_gamma   90.00
#
_symmetry.space_group_name_H-M   'P 1'
#
loop_
_entity.id
_entity.type
_entity.pdbx_description
1 polymer ?
#
loop_
_entity_poly.entity_id
_entity_poly.type
_entity_poly.pdbx_seq_one_letter_code
_entity_poly.pdbx_strand_id
1 'polypeptide(L)'
;MKKIFAEVVKLSNNSLYPRVYCVDQHGVEDEAICATLCDLVWESNGSPLVGLEALIVKASTGQYSPEKPELPDFSINDKMVWVRPPFALEGKICISNENILEYSANEGSPQSFTKNQFKAVSKLVSQFSLELVAKGRENLLGQRFEIDLPTT
;
A
#
# COMPACT_ATOMS: atom_id res chain seq x y z
N MET A 1 18.25 -5.04 -0.75
CA MET A 1 16.88 -5.44 -1.16
C MET A 1 15.91 -4.98 -0.07
N LYS A 2 14.78 -4.39 -0.44
CA LYS A 2 13.77 -3.92 0.53
C LYS A 2 12.82 -5.05 0.92
N LYS A 3 12.35 -5.07 2.17
CA LYS A 3 11.39 -6.06 2.68
C LYS A 3 10.17 -5.37 3.25
N ILE A 4 9.01 -6.00 3.07
CA ILE A 4 7.74 -5.57 3.66
C ILE A 4 7.42 -6.54 4.79
N PHE A 5 7.12 -6.00 5.96
CA PHE A 5 6.69 -6.73 7.13
C PHE A 5 5.25 -6.41 7.47
N ALA A 6 4.54 -7.41 7.99
CA ALA A 6 3.28 -7.25 8.69
C ALA A 6 3.36 -7.97 10.03
N GLU A 7 3.11 -7.26 11.12
CA GLU A 7 3.17 -7.81 12.47
C GLU A 7 2.20 -7.10 13.43
N VAL A 8 1.94 -7.74 14.57
CA VAL A 8 1.27 -7.08 15.69
C VAL A 8 2.33 -6.61 16.67
N VAL A 9 2.33 -5.32 16.96
CA VAL A 9 3.20 -4.70 17.97
C VAL A 9 2.40 -4.34 19.22
N LYS A 10 3.09 -4.35 20.36
CA LYS A 10 2.53 -3.86 21.63
C LYS A 10 2.97 -2.42 21.84
N LEU A 11 2.02 -1.50 21.88
CA LEU A 11 2.26 -0.08 22.13
C LEU A 11 2.54 0.18 23.63
N SER A 12 3.06 1.37 23.95
CA SER A 12 3.38 1.78 25.33
C SER A 12 2.18 1.76 26.28
N ASN A 13 0.97 1.97 25.76
CA ASN A 13 -0.29 1.85 26.50
C ASN A 13 -0.81 0.40 26.63
N ASN A 14 0.02 -0.60 26.33
CA ASN A 14 -0.30 -2.03 26.27
C ASN A 14 -1.32 -2.45 25.19
N SER A 15 -1.77 -1.56 24.31
CA SER A 15 -2.65 -1.94 23.20
C SER A 15 -1.87 -2.70 22.12
N LEU A 16 -2.57 -3.61 21.43
CA LEU A 16 -2.02 -4.39 20.32
C LEU A 16 -2.43 -3.74 18.99
N TYR A 17 -1.42 -3.34 18.23
CA TYR A 17 -1.57 -2.63 16.97
C TYR A 17 -1.00 -3.44 15.81
N PRO A 18 -1.82 -3.83 14.82
CA PRO A 18 -1.32 -4.37 13.57
C PRO A 18 -0.65 -3.27 12.75
N ARG A 19 0.53 -3.55 12.21
CA ARG A 19 1.28 -2.60 11.37
C ARG A 19 1.86 -3.30 10.15
N VAL A 20 1.91 -2.58 9.04
CA VAL A 20 2.60 -2.97 7.81
C VAL A 20 3.67 -1.92 7.52
N TYR A 21 4.90 -2.32 7.27
CA TYR A 21 6.01 -1.38 7.05
C TYR A 21 7.09 -1.96 6.14
N CYS A 22 7.89 -1.10 5.55
CA CYS A 22 9.02 -1.44 4.69
C CYS A 22 10.34 -1.16 5.40
N VAL A 23 11.32 -2.05 5.28
CA VAL A 23 12.71 -1.77 5.65
C VAL A 23 13.63 -1.92 4.44
N ASP A 24 14.73 -1.19 4.46
CA ASP A 24 15.83 -1.36 3.53
C ASP A 24 16.81 -2.46 3.96
N GLN A 25 17.91 -2.59 3.21
CA GLN A 25 18.95 -3.60 3.50
C GLN A 25 19.75 -3.33 4.78
N HIS A 26 19.65 -2.13 5.34
CA HIS A 26 20.29 -1.72 6.59
C HIS A 26 19.35 -1.86 7.79
N GLY A 27 18.12 -2.31 7.57
CA GLY A 27 17.09 -2.44 8.60
C GLY A 27 16.45 -1.10 8.98
N VAL A 28 16.65 -0.06 8.18
CA VAL A 28 16.03 1.25 8.36
C VAL A 28 14.69 1.27 7.65
N GLU A 29 13.67 1.81 8.30
CA GLU A 29 12.36 1.94 7.68
C GLU A 29 12.37 2.92 6.52
N ASP A 30 11.72 2.53 5.42
CA ASP A 30 11.55 3.39 4.26
C ASP A 30 10.23 4.14 4.39
N GLU A 31 10.30 5.38 4.88
CA GLU A 31 9.12 6.20 5.17
C GLU A 31 8.25 6.43 3.94
N ALA A 32 8.86 6.66 2.77
CA ALA A 32 8.13 6.87 1.53
C ALA A 32 7.25 5.66 1.17
N ILE A 33 7.78 4.43 1.30
CA ILE A 33 7.01 3.21 1.03
C ILE A 33 5.98 2.94 2.15
N CYS A 34 6.36 3.14 3.41
CA CYS A 34 5.48 2.96 4.56
C CYS A 34 4.24 3.86 4.45
N ALA A 35 4.46 5.17 4.31
CA ALA A 35 3.40 6.16 4.35
C ALA A 35 2.58 6.26 3.06
N THR A 36 2.98 5.57 1.99
CA THR A 36 2.20 5.50 0.75
C THR A 36 1.70 4.08 0.50
N LEU A 37 2.53 3.20 -0.05
CA LEU A 37 2.11 1.87 -0.48
C LEU A 37 1.58 1.00 0.67
N CYS A 38 2.31 0.91 1.78
CA CYS A 38 1.91 0.05 2.90
C CYS A 38 0.59 0.55 3.53
N ASP A 39 0.52 1.84 3.85
CA ASP A 39 -0.69 2.42 4.46
C ASP A 39 -1.88 2.38 3.50
N LEU A 40 -1.71 2.67 2.21
CA LEU A 40 -2.80 2.56 1.22
C LEU A 40 -3.40 1.17 1.21
N VAL A 41 -2.56 0.14 1.12
CA VAL A 41 -3.00 -1.25 1.03
C VAL A 41 -3.67 -1.67 2.34
N TRP A 42 -3.09 -1.30 3.48
CA TRP A 42 -3.65 -1.60 4.80
C TRP A 42 -5.02 -0.96 5.01
N GLU A 43 -5.16 0.33 4.69
CA GLU A 43 -6.41 1.07 4.87
C GLU A 43 -7.49 0.68 3.86
N SER A 44 -7.09 0.26 2.66
CA SER A 44 -8.02 -0.24 1.65
C SER A 44 -8.49 -1.67 1.93
N ASN A 45 -7.92 -2.36 2.92
CA ASN A 45 -8.14 -3.79 3.14
C ASN A 45 -9.64 -4.17 3.16
N GLY A 46 -9.98 -5.30 2.53
CA GLY A 46 -11.35 -5.71 2.28
C GLY A 46 -11.87 -5.23 0.91
N SER A 47 -13.14 -4.81 0.85
CA SER A 47 -13.82 -4.45 -0.40
C SER A 47 -13.11 -3.34 -1.20
N PRO A 48 -12.61 -2.25 -0.59
CA PRO A 48 -11.92 -1.20 -1.34
C PRO A 48 -10.66 -1.71 -2.07
N LEU A 49 -9.86 -2.57 -1.43
CA LEU A 49 -8.65 -3.16 -2.02
C LEU A 49 -8.99 -4.03 -3.23
N VAL A 50 -10.05 -4.84 -3.14
CA VAL A 50 -10.55 -5.63 -4.27
C VAL A 50 -10.99 -4.73 -5.43
N GLY A 51 -11.67 -3.62 -5.13
CA GLY A 51 -12.06 -2.61 -6.11
C GLY A 51 -10.84 -1.97 -6.81
N LEU A 52 -9.82 -1.59 -6.03
CA LEU A 52 -8.58 -1.02 -6.54
C LEU A 52 -7.80 -2.04 -7.39
N GLU A 53 -7.70 -3.30 -6.98
CA GLU A 53 -7.09 -4.36 -7.77
C GLU A 53 -7.79 -4.54 -9.13
N ALA A 54 -9.12 -4.58 -9.13
CA ALA A 54 -9.90 -4.67 -10.37
C ALA A 54 -9.69 -3.44 -11.27
N LEU A 55 -9.60 -2.25 -10.69
CA LEU A 55 -9.33 -1.00 -11.40
C LEU A 55 -7.95 -1.03 -12.10
N ILE A 56 -6.91 -1.50 -11.39
CA ILE A 56 -5.55 -1.65 -11.93
C ILE A 56 -5.54 -2.61 -13.14
N VAL A 57 -6.32 -3.70 -13.07
CA VAL A 57 -6.45 -4.68 -14.18
C VAL A 57 -7.20 -4.09 -15.36
N LYS A 58 -8.30 -3.35 -15.14
CA LYS A 58 -9.02 -2.68 -16.24
C LYS A 58 -8.13 -1.63 -16.90
N ALA A 59 -7.38 -0.86 -16.11
CA ALA A 59 -6.40 0.11 -16.62
C ALA A 59 -5.28 -0.57 -17.42
N SER A 60 -4.76 -1.74 -16.97
CA SER A 60 -3.72 -2.47 -17.69
C SER A 60 -4.18 -3.05 -19.03
N THR A 61 -5.48 -3.28 -19.20
CA THR A 61 -6.05 -3.91 -20.38
C THR A 61 -6.71 -2.90 -21.33
N GLY A 62 -6.58 -1.60 -21.05
CA GLY A 62 -7.23 -0.55 -21.84
C GLY A 62 -8.76 -0.50 -21.69
N GLN A 63 -9.32 -1.22 -20.72
CA GLN A 63 -10.76 -1.32 -20.46
C GLN A 63 -11.27 -0.26 -19.47
N TYR A 64 -10.43 0.71 -19.12
CA TYR A 64 -10.76 1.77 -18.20
C TYR A 64 -10.48 3.12 -18.84
N SER A 65 -11.54 3.93 -18.96
CA SER A 65 -11.46 5.34 -19.32
C SER A 65 -12.14 6.14 -18.20
N PRO A 66 -11.49 7.15 -17.62
CA PRO A 66 -12.13 8.01 -16.64
C PRO A 66 -13.14 8.94 -17.29
N GLU A 67 -14.01 9.48 -16.47
CA GLU A 67 -14.78 10.69 -16.84
C GLU A 67 -13.94 11.95 -16.73
N LYS A 68 -13.01 12.01 -15.75
CA LYS A 68 -12.16 13.17 -15.44
C LYS A 68 -10.68 12.75 -15.36
N PRO A 69 -9.91 12.83 -16.46
CA PRO A 69 -8.52 12.37 -16.51
C PRO A 69 -7.56 13.05 -15.53
N GLU A 70 -7.88 14.26 -15.09
CA GLU A 70 -7.10 15.08 -14.16
C GLU A 70 -7.23 14.65 -12.69
N LEU A 71 -8.28 13.89 -12.36
CA LEU A 71 -8.54 13.44 -11.00
C LEU A 71 -7.89 12.08 -10.71
N PRO A 72 -7.62 11.76 -9.43
CA PRO A 72 -7.23 10.41 -9.04
C PRO A 72 -8.30 9.38 -9.37
N ASP A 73 -7.85 8.17 -9.66
CA ASP A 73 -8.68 7.02 -10.04
C ASP A 73 -9.33 6.37 -8.82
N PHE A 74 -8.68 6.50 -7.66
CA PHE A 74 -9.13 6.00 -6.37
C PHE A 74 -8.59 6.89 -5.27
N SER A 75 -9.32 6.97 -4.15
CA SER A 75 -8.83 7.64 -2.96
C SER A 75 -9.34 6.99 -1.68
N ILE A 76 -8.53 7.06 -0.63
CA ILE A 76 -8.90 6.65 0.72
C ILE A 76 -8.03 7.40 1.74
N ASN A 77 -8.64 7.97 2.78
CA ASN A 77 -7.97 8.71 3.87
C ASN A 77 -6.80 9.59 3.37
N ASP A 78 -7.11 10.50 2.45
CA ASP A 78 -6.18 11.46 1.86
C ASP A 78 -5.01 10.86 1.06
N LYS A 79 -5.09 9.58 0.71
CA LYS A 79 -4.20 8.95 -0.27
C LYS A 79 -4.90 8.96 -1.61
N MET A 80 -4.28 9.57 -2.60
CA MET A 80 -4.78 9.61 -3.96
C MET A 80 -3.99 8.62 -4.82
N VAL A 81 -4.69 7.89 -5.69
CA VAL A 81 -4.10 6.83 -6.50
C VAL A 81 -4.40 7.06 -7.96
N TRP A 82 -3.35 6.97 -8.78
CA TRP A 82 -3.44 6.98 -10.24
C TRP A 82 -2.91 5.68 -10.80
N VAL A 83 -3.63 5.08 -11.74
CA VAL A 83 -3.27 3.81 -12.40
C VAL A 83 -3.04 3.97 -13.90
N ARG A 84 -2.98 5.22 -14.38
CA ARG A 84 -2.80 5.59 -15.77
C ARG A 84 -2.06 6.93 -15.96
N PRO A 85 -1.63 7.25 -17.20
CA PRO A 85 -1.04 8.54 -17.52
C PRO A 85 -2.02 9.72 -17.33
N PRO A 86 -1.50 10.95 -17.11
CA PRO A 86 -0.09 11.32 -17.09
C PRO A 86 0.62 11.01 -15.76
N PHE A 87 -0.11 10.77 -14.68
CA PHE A 87 0.47 10.60 -13.34
C PHE A 87 1.19 9.26 -13.17
N ALA A 88 0.60 8.16 -13.62
CA ALA A 88 1.22 6.84 -13.57
C ALA A 88 1.62 6.37 -14.97
N LEU A 89 2.89 6.01 -15.14
CA LEU A 89 3.37 5.39 -16.37
C LEU A 89 2.70 4.01 -16.57
N GLU A 90 2.72 3.52 -17.80
CA GLU A 90 2.21 2.19 -18.11
C GLU A 90 2.87 1.12 -17.22
N GLY A 91 2.06 0.20 -16.67
CA GLY A 91 2.56 -0.82 -15.74
C GLY A 91 2.89 -0.33 -14.32
N LYS A 92 2.70 0.96 -14.04
CA LYS A 92 2.90 1.57 -12.72
C LYS A 92 1.59 1.98 -12.06
N ILE A 93 1.69 2.30 -10.78
CA ILE A 93 0.68 2.90 -9.93
C ILE A 93 1.38 4.04 -9.21
N CYS A 94 0.79 5.23 -9.20
CA CYS A 94 1.29 6.36 -8.43
C CYS A 94 0.36 6.62 -7.25
N ILE A 95 0.95 6.81 -6.07
CA ILE A 95 0.25 6.96 -4.81
C ILE A 95 0.77 8.23 -4.13
N SER A 96 -0.11 9.18 -3.85
CA SER A 96 0.20 10.29 -2.96
C SER A 96 -0.30 10.02 -1.54
N ASN A 97 0.23 10.78 -0.60
CA ASN A 97 -0.34 10.91 0.73
C ASN A 97 -0.41 12.41 1.06
N GLU A 98 -1.60 13.00 1.04
CA GLU A 98 -1.77 14.44 1.24
C GLU A 98 -1.54 14.88 2.69
N ASN A 99 -1.40 13.94 3.65
CA ASN A 99 -1.00 14.25 5.02
C ASN A 99 0.52 14.48 5.16
N ILE A 100 1.31 14.19 4.12
CA ILE A 100 2.77 14.34 4.12
C ILE A 100 3.17 15.17 2.89
N LEU A 101 3.63 16.40 3.12
CA LEU A 101 3.93 17.36 2.04
C LEU A 101 4.86 16.79 0.98
N GLU A 102 5.88 16.03 1.37
CA GLU A 102 6.85 15.41 0.44
C GLU A 102 6.20 14.42 -0.54
N TYR A 103 5.12 13.74 -0.13
CA TYR A 103 4.44 12.71 -0.92
C TYR A 103 3.06 13.16 -1.42
N SER A 104 2.67 14.41 -1.17
CA SER A 104 1.44 15.02 -1.67
C SER A 104 1.51 15.25 -3.18
N ALA A 105 0.37 15.19 -3.86
CA ALA A 105 0.25 15.58 -5.26
C ALA A 105 0.23 17.11 -5.47
N ASN A 106 -0.06 17.88 -4.42
CA ASN A 106 -0.14 19.33 -4.47
C ASN A 106 1.21 20.01 -4.20
N GLU A 107 1.95 19.51 -3.21
CA GLU A 107 3.19 20.14 -2.72
C GLU A 107 4.45 19.30 -2.97
N GLY A 108 4.30 18.00 -3.19
CA GLY A 108 5.40 17.05 -3.27
C GLY A 108 5.39 16.21 -4.55
N SER A 109 5.86 14.98 -4.41
CA SER A 109 5.90 14.00 -5.51
C SER A 109 5.23 12.70 -5.08
N PRO A 110 4.11 12.31 -5.72
CA PRO A 110 3.52 11.00 -5.54
C PRO A 110 4.54 9.88 -5.80
N GLN A 111 4.47 8.83 -5.00
CA GLN A 111 5.39 7.70 -5.08
C GLN A 111 4.94 6.71 -6.15
N SER A 112 5.88 6.25 -6.99
CA SER A 112 5.58 5.36 -8.11
C SER A 112 6.01 3.93 -7.83
N PHE A 113 5.08 2.99 -8.00
CA PHE A 113 5.27 1.57 -7.76
C PHE A 113 4.90 0.74 -8.98
N THR A 114 5.53 -0.41 -9.16
CA THR A 114 5.08 -1.40 -10.14
C THR A 114 3.82 -2.09 -9.67
N LYS A 115 3.03 -2.63 -10.61
CA LYS A 115 1.90 -3.51 -10.30
C LYS A 115 2.33 -4.75 -9.50
N ASN A 116 3.56 -5.24 -9.71
CA ASN A 116 4.10 -6.37 -8.97
C ASN A 116 4.39 -6.01 -7.51
N GLN A 117 4.94 -4.82 -7.24
CA GLN A 117 5.13 -4.32 -5.89
C GLN A 117 3.79 -4.18 -5.16
N PHE A 118 2.81 -3.53 -5.79
CA PHE A 118 1.46 -3.41 -5.24
C PHE A 118 0.85 -4.78 -4.92
N LYS A 119 0.82 -5.69 -5.91
CA LYS A 119 0.27 -7.04 -5.76
C LYS A 119 0.95 -7.83 -4.63
N ALA A 120 2.27 -7.70 -4.49
CA ALA A 120 3.01 -8.38 -3.45
C ALA A 120 2.56 -7.89 -2.06
N VAL A 121 2.46 -6.57 -1.86
CA VAL A 121 1.99 -5.97 -0.60
C VAL A 121 0.52 -6.32 -0.33
N SER A 122 -0.37 -6.21 -1.32
CA SER A 122 -1.79 -6.59 -1.21
C SER A 122 -1.97 -8.04 -0.77
N LYS A 123 -1.15 -8.95 -1.31
CA LYS A 123 -1.17 -10.36 -0.91
C LYS A 123 -0.73 -10.55 0.54
N LEU A 124 0.37 -9.92 0.96
CA LEU A 124 0.83 -9.99 2.35
C LEU A 124 -0.25 -9.47 3.31
N VAL A 125 -0.82 -8.30 3.02
CA VAL A 125 -1.85 -7.68 3.87
C VAL A 125 -3.11 -8.53 3.94
N SER A 126 -3.56 -9.09 2.82
CA SER A 126 -4.72 -9.99 2.79
C SER A 126 -4.47 -11.24 3.64
N GLN A 127 -3.29 -11.86 3.53
CA GLN A 127 -2.92 -13.01 4.35
C GLN A 127 -2.85 -12.65 5.83
N PHE A 128 -2.18 -11.56 6.17
CA PHE A 128 -2.08 -11.08 7.55
C PHE A 128 -3.45 -10.73 8.16
N SER A 129 -4.33 -10.12 7.37
CA SER A 129 -5.71 -9.81 7.80
C SER A 129 -6.52 -11.08 8.08
N LEU A 130 -6.38 -12.13 7.27
CA LEU A 130 -7.06 -13.40 7.51
C LEU A 130 -6.55 -14.05 8.81
N GLU A 131 -5.24 -14.00 9.04
CA GLU A 131 -4.63 -14.49 10.29
C GLU A 131 -5.10 -13.70 11.51
N LEU A 132 -5.20 -12.37 11.40
CA LEU A 132 -5.75 -11.51 12.47
C LEU A 132 -7.19 -11.90 12.84
N VAL A 133 -8.03 -12.17 11.85
CA VAL A 133 -9.42 -12.61 12.07
C VAL A 133 -9.47 -14.02 12.67
N ALA A 134 -8.63 -14.94 12.19
CA ALA A 134 -8.65 -16.33 12.61
C ALA A 134 -8.09 -16.54 14.02
N LYS A 135 -7.01 -15.82 14.38
CA LYS A 135 -6.25 -16.07 15.62
C LYS A 135 -6.41 -14.97 16.67
N GLY A 136 -6.82 -13.77 16.30
CA GLY A 136 -6.80 -12.60 17.19
C GLY A 136 -5.39 -12.01 17.34
N ARG A 137 -5.32 -10.76 17.82
CA ARG A 137 -4.07 -9.98 17.86
C ARG A 137 -3.09 -10.52 18.90
N GLU A 138 -3.61 -10.99 20.03
CA GLU A 138 -2.87 -11.51 21.17
C GLU A 138 -1.98 -12.70 20.77
N ASN A 139 -2.53 -13.59 19.95
CA ASN A 139 -1.83 -14.79 19.49
C ASN A 139 -0.82 -14.51 18.38
N LEU A 140 -0.89 -13.35 17.72
CA LEU A 140 0.04 -12.93 16.67
C LEU A 140 1.15 -12.01 17.18
N LEU A 141 1.11 -11.58 18.44
CA LEU A 141 2.16 -10.75 19.03
C LEU A 141 3.51 -11.49 18.96
N GLY A 142 4.52 -10.83 18.39
CA GLY A 142 5.86 -11.40 18.20
C GLY A 142 6.03 -12.28 16.96
N GLN A 143 4.97 -12.49 16.17
CA GLN A 143 5.04 -13.14 14.87
C GLN A 143 5.20 -12.10 13.75
N ARG A 144 6.02 -12.43 12.74
CA ARG A 144 6.27 -11.58 11.57
C ARG A 144 5.92 -12.32 10.28
N PHE A 145 5.14 -11.65 9.45
CA PHE A 145 4.92 -12.03 8.07
C PHE A 145 5.78 -11.13 7.21
N GLU A 146 6.54 -11.69 6.27
CA GLU A 146 7.48 -10.92 5.45
C GLU A 146 7.44 -11.33 3.99
N ILE A 147 7.74 -10.38 3.12
CA ILE A 147 8.02 -10.60 1.70
C ILE A 147 9.19 -9.71 1.26
N ASP A 148 9.95 -10.17 0.27
CA ASP A 148 10.84 -9.31 -0.47
C ASP A 148 10.01 -8.41 -1.39
N LEU A 149 10.29 -7.11 -1.37
CA LEU A 149 9.64 -6.18 -2.28
C LEU A 149 10.26 -6.37 -3.68
N PRO A 150 9.48 -6.73 -4.71
CA PRO A 150 10.02 -6.95 -6.04
C PRO A 150 10.75 -5.71 -6.56
N THR A 151 11.91 -5.92 -7.18
CA THR A 151 12.61 -4.88 -7.92
C THR A 151 11.94 -4.66 -9.27
N THR A 152 12.08 -3.45 -9.81
CA THR A 152 11.76 -3.12 -11.21
C THR A 152 12.64 -3.86 -12.18
#